data_AF-A0A0E0PUQ7-F1
#
_entry.id   AF-A0A0E0PUQ7-F1
#
_cell.length_a   1.000
_cell.length_b   1.000
_cell.length_c   1.000
_cell.angle_alpha   90.00
_cell.angle_beta   90.00
_cell.angle_gamma   90.00
#
_symmetry.space_group_name_H-M   'P 1'
#
loop_
_entity.id
_entity.type
_entity.pdbx_description
1 polymer ?
#
loop_
_entity_poly.entity_id
_entity_poly.type
_entity_poly.pdbx_seq_one_letter_code
_entity_poly.pdbx_strand_id
1 'polypeptide(L)'
;MEVEAARCECCGFTEECTPRYIAAVREEYMGRWVCGLCAEAVGDEIRRAGAGKATITTAEALDRHVAFARSAAPRAGGAAAEDDLVAAVARLLRRCLDSPPASPAAPPPPPQGRKGAAGAGGVRMPRRRRRRLIHCLLSRPAAKLATMIGMLSSSMASLLLNQLIIN
;
A
#
# COMPACT_ATOMS: atom_id res chain seq x y z
N MET A 1 -22.21 -14.26 20.58
CA MET A 1 -21.51 -12.96 20.68
C MET A 1 -22.14 -12.08 19.63
N GLU A 2 -22.77 -10.99 20.02
CA GLU A 2 -23.44 -10.06 19.10
C GLU A 2 -22.40 -9.21 18.37
N VAL A 3 -22.60 -9.03 17.06
CA VAL A 3 -21.72 -8.27 16.18
C VAL A 3 -22.55 -7.35 15.29
N GLU A 4 -22.02 -6.16 15.03
CA GLU A 4 -22.62 -5.11 14.21
C GLU A 4 -21.62 -4.60 13.17
N ALA A 5 -22.10 -4.23 12.00
CA ALA A 5 -21.29 -3.60 10.97
C ALA A 5 -21.11 -2.11 11.27
N ALA A 6 -19.86 -1.67 11.45
CA ALA A 6 -19.51 -0.29 11.77
C ALA A 6 -18.60 0.31 10.70
N ARG A 7 -19.05 1.41 10.09
CA ARG A 7 -18.33 2.10 9.02
C ARG A 7 -17.38 3.16 9.58
N CYS A 8 -16.09 3.01 9.33
CA CYS A 8 -15.04 3.93 9.78
C CYS A 8 -15.24 5.35 9.20
N GLU A 9 -15.18 6.35 10.08
CA GLU A 9 -15.38 7.75 9.71
C GLU A 9 -14.15 8.39 9.03
N CYS A 10 -13.00 7.71 9.08
CA CYS A 10 -11.76 8.18 8.44
C CYS A 10 -11.66 7.73 6.96
N CYS A 11 -11.85 6.44 6.71
CA CYS A 11 -11.57 5.81 5.40
C CYS A 11 -12.80 5.18 4.75
N GLY A 12 -13.94 5.11 5.45
CA GLY A 12 -15.18 4.52 4.92
C GLY A 12 -15.20 2.99 4.87
N PHE A 13 -14.14 2.31 5.31
CA PHE A 13 -14.10 0.86 5.44
C PHE A 13 -15.06 0.38 6.54
N THR A 14 -15.73 -0.74 6.31
CA THR A 14 -16.72 -1.29 7.25
C THR A 14 -16.17 -2.54 7.90
N GLU A 15 -16.26 -2.63 9.22
CA GLU A 15 -15.80 -3.77 10.03
C GLU A 15 -16.96 -4.36 10.84
N GLU A 16 -16.96 -5.67 11.05
CA GLU A 16 -17.89 -6.34 11.96
C GLU A 16 -17.28 -6.34 13.37
N CYS A 17 -17.98 -5.74 14.33
CA CYS A 17 -17.45 -5.50 15.66
C CYS A 17 -18.53 -5.71 16.73
N THR A 18 -18.13 -6.11 17.93
CA THR A 18 -19.07 -6.19 19.06
C THR A 18 -19.50 -4.77 19.49
N PRO A 19 -20.75 -4.55 19.92
CA PRO A 19 -21.21 -3.23 20.39
C PRO A 19 -20.33 -2.65 21.50
N ARG A 20 -19.84 -3.52 22.40
CA ARG A 20 -18.91 -3.15 23.48
C ARG A 20 -17.60 -2.57 22.94
N TYR A 21 -17.03 -3.17 21.90
CA TYR A 21 -15.81 -2.68 21.28
C TYR A 21 -16.05 -1.36 20.54
N ILE A 22 -17.20 -1.24 19.84
CA ILE A 22 -17.60 0.01 19.19
C ILE A 22 -17.70 1.16 20.19
N ALA A 23 -18.32 0.94 21.34
CA ALA A 23 -18.43 1.94 22.41
C ALA A 23 -17.05 2.36 22.95
N ALA A 24 -16.16 1.41 23.23
CA ALA A 24 -14.82 1.71 23.74
C ALA A 24 -13.98 2.54 22.75
N VAL A 25 -14.03 2.20 21.46
CA VAL A 25 -13.34 2.98 20.42
C VAL A 25 -13.92 4.39 20.32
N ARG A 26 -15.25 4.54 20.36
CA ARG A 26 -15.87 5.87 20.32
C ARG A 26 -15.49 6.72 21.52
N GLU A 27 -15.31 6.14 22.71
CA GLU A 27 -14.83 6.85 23.88
C GLU A 27 -13.39 7.37 23.68
N GLU A 28 -12.51 6.56 23.09
CA GLU A 28 -11.12 6.93 22.84
C GLU A 28 -10.95 7.98 21.72
N TYR A 29 -11.79 7.91 20.67
CA TYR A 29 -11.64 8.71 19.45
C TYR A 29 -12.69 9.83 19.31
N MET A 30 -13.01 10.51 20.41
CA MET A 30 -13.82 11.72 20.43
C MET A 30 -15.22 11.49 19.81
N GLY A 31 -15.82 10.35 20.15
CA GLY A 31 -17.13 9.91 19.67
C GLY A 31 -17.12 9.23 18.29
N ARG A 32 -15.97 9.21 17.60
CA ARG A 32 -15.87 8.68 16.24
C ARG A 32 -15.54 7.20 16.24
N TRP A 33 -16.18 6.43 15.36
CA TRP A 33 -15.76 5.07 15.08
C TRP A 33 -14.57 5.06 14.11
N VAL A 34 -13.49 4.43 14.54
CA VAL A 34 -12.22 4.32 13.82
C VAL A 34 -11.88 2.83 13.66
N CYS A 35 -11.70 2.37 12.42
CA CYS A 35 -11.31 0.98 12.18
C CYS A 35 -9.90 0.68 12.73
N GLY A 36 -9.60 -0.60 12.94
CA GLY A 36 -8.31 -1.01 13.53
C GLY A 36 -7.08 -0.47 12.78
N LEU A 37 -7.16 -0.35 11.45
CA LEU A 37 -6.08 0.20 10.63
C LEU A 37 -5.88 1.71 10.81
N CYS A 38 -6.98 2.47 10.94
CA CYS A 38 -6.92 3.91 11.17
C CYS A 38 -6.48 4.21 12.61
N ALA A 39 -6.87 3.39 13.59
CA ALA A 39 -6.43 3.50 14.97
C ALA A 39 -4.90 3.36 15.08
N GLU A 40 -4.31 2.36 14.43
CA GLU A 40 -2.85 2.20 14.37
C GLU A 40 -2.16 3.39 13.68
N ALA A 41 -2.73 3.89 12.57
CA ALA A 41 -2.18 5.04 11.86
C ALA A 41 -2.17 6.31 12.74
N VAL A 42 -3.22 6.53 13.52
CA VAL A 42 -3.31 7.65 14.49
C VAL A 42 -2.29 7.46 15.61
N GLY A 43 -2.19 6.26 16.18
CA GLY A 43 -1.17 5.92 17.18
C GLY A 43 0.26 6.19 16.67
N ASP A 44 0.52 5.91 15.39
CA ASP A 44 1.79 6.20 14.76
C ASP A 44 2.06 7.69 14.54
N GLU A 45 1.03 8.52 14.30
CA GLU A 45 1.21 9.99 14.31
C GLU A 45 1.62 10.50 15.70
N ILE A 46 0.97 10.00 16.76
CA ILE A 46 1.30 10.36 18.15
C ILE A 46 2.75 9.96 18.48
N ARG A 47 3.15 8.72 18.17
CA ARG A 47 4.51 8.21 18.41
C ARG A 47 5.56 9.00 17.61
N ARG A 48 5.24 9.40 16.37
CA ARG A 48 6.15 10.21 15.53
C ARG A 48 6.36 11.60 16.09
N ALA A 49 5.31 12.23 16.58
CA ALA A 49 5.39 13.55 17.21
C ALA A 49 6.14 13.50 18.56
N GLY A 50 5.85 12.48 19.38
CA GLY A 50 6.52 12.26 20.67
C GLY A 50 8.01 11.94 20.57
N ALA A 51 8.48 11.38 19.45
CA ALA A 51 9.91 11.24 19.17
C ALA A 51 10.59 12.54 18.69
N GLY A 52 9.81 13.61 18.50
CA GLY A 52 10.25 14.96 18.18
C GLY A 52 10.20 15.89 19.40
N LYS A 53 9.96 17.19 19.17
CA LYS A 53 9.95 18.23 20.22
C LYS A 53 8.54 18.59 20.73
N ALA A 54 7.49 18.06 20.11
CA ALA A 54 6.10 18.40 20.43
C ALA A 54 5.27 17.12 20.56
N THR A 55 4.67 16.92 21.73
CA THR A 55 3.63 15.90 21.93
C THR A 55 2.33 16.43 21.33
N ILE A 56 1.65 15.61 20.54
CA ILE A 56 0.32 15.93 19.97
C ILE A 56 -0.73 15.09 20.68
N THR A 57 -1.94 15.60 20.79
CA THR A 57 -3.08 14.87 21.37
C THR A 57 -3.64 13.85 20.38
N THR A 58 -4.42 12.88 20.88
CA THR A 58 -5.15 11.92 20.03
C THR A 58 -6.08 12.64 19.05
N ALA A 59 -6.72 13.74 19.47
CA ALA A 59 -7.55 14.58 18.60
C ALA A 59 -6.75 15.19 17.45
N GLU A 60 -5.62 15.83 17.73
CA GLU A 60 -4.80 16.40 16.68
C GLU A 60 -4.19 15.33 15.75
N ALA A 61 -3.84 14.17 16.28
CA ALA A 61 -3.34 13.05 15.49
C ALA A 61 -4.43 12.50 14.55
N LEU A 62 -5.66 12.36 15.08
CA LEU A 62 -6.83 11.94 14.32
C LEU A 62 -7.19 12.94 13.21
N ASP A 63 -7.14 14.24 13.49
CA ASP A 63 -7.45 15.26 12.48
C ASP A 63 -6.41 15.29 11.35
N ARG A 64 -5.11 15.14 11.68
CA ARG A 64 -4.05 14.96 10.68
C ARG A 64 -4.30 13.71 9.83
N HIS A 65 -4.70 12.60 10.46
CA HIS A 65 -5.00 11.36 9.77
C HIS A 65 -6.20 11.50 8.84
N VAL A 66 -7.30 12.13 9.27
CA VAL A 66 -8.50 12.32 8.45
C VAL A 66 -8.20 13.18 7.22
N ALA A 67 -7.42 14.26 7.37
CA ALA A 67 -6.98 15.08 6.24
C ALA A 67 -6.17 14.26 5.21
N PHE A 68 -5.30 13.38 5.70
CA PHE A 68 -4.54 12.46 4.84
C PHE A 68 -5.44 11.39 4.19
N ALA A 69 -6.30 10.72 4.95
CA ALA A 69 -7.17 9.66 4.47
C ALA A 69 -8.13 10.15 3.38
N ARG A 70 -8.65 11.37 3.49
CA ARG A 70 -9.51 11.99 2.48
C ARG A 70 -8.77 12.37 1.19
N SER A 71 -7.50 12.72 1.28
CA SER A 71 -6.68 13.01 0.09
C SER A 71 -6.15 11.75 -0.59
N ALA A 72 -6.05 10.64 0.15
CA ALA A 72 -5.63 9.34 -0.35
C ALA A 72 -6.79 8.41 -0.72
N ALA A 73 -8.01 8.73 -0.31
CA ALA A 73 -9.20 8.02 -0.74
C ALA A 73 -9.20 8.02 -2.27
N PRO A 74 -9.47 6.87 -2.93
CA PRO A 74 -9.68 6.89 -4.35
C PRO A 74 -10.75 7.96 -4.61
N ARG A 75 -10.43 8.96 -5.46
CA ARG A 75 -11.49 9.76 -6.08
C ARG A 75 -12.48 8.73 -6.55
N ALA A 76 -13.75 8.85 -6.18
CA ALA A 76 -14.79 7.97 -6.68
C ALA A 76 -14.76 8.07 -8.21
N GLY A 77 -13.91 7.25 -8.83
CA GLY A 77 -13.81 7.10 -10.25
C GLY A 77 -15.03 6.30 -10.56
N GLY A 78 -16.04 6.97 -11.14
CA GLY A 78 -17.14 6.24 -11.76
C GLY A 78 -16.59 5.20 -12.73
N ALA A 79 -17.45 4.28 -13.17
CA ALA A 79 -17.16 3.16 -14.06
C ALA A 79 -16.03 3.40 -15.11
N ALA A 80 -15.91 4.63 -15.64
CA ALA A 80 -14.79 5.12 -16.45
C ALA A 80 -13.37 4.79 -15.92
N ALA A 81 -13.11 4.81 -14.61
CA ALA A 81 -11.76 4.53 -14.07
C ALA A 81 -11.39 3.04 -14.08
N GLU A 82 -12.38 2.15 -13.95
CA GLU A 82 -12.19 0.70 -14.07
C GLU A 82 -12.06 0.31 -15.55
N ASP A 83 -12.89 0.90 -16.42
CA ASP A 83 -12.82 0.76 -17.87
C ASP A 83 -11.48 1.25 -18.43
N ASP A 84 -10.94 2.35 -17.91
CA ASP A 84 -9.63 2.89 -18.28
C ASP A 84 -8.48 1.93 -17.94
N LEU A 85 -8.55 1.25 -16.79
CA LEU A 85 -7.56 0.25 -16.40
C LEU A 85 -7.63 -0.97 -17.32
N VAL A 86 -8.83 -1.50 -17.58
CA VAL A 86 -9.03 -2.62 -18.51
C VAL A 86 -8.53 -2.26 -19.91
N ALA A 87 -8.87 -1.05 -20.40
CA ALA A 87 -8.39 -0.55 -21.68
C ALA A 87 -6.87 -0.35 -21.72
N ALA A 88 -6.27 0.14 -20.64
CA ALA A 88 -4.81 0.28 -20.52
C ALA A 88 -4.09 -1.07 -20.55
N VAL A 89 -4.57 -2.06 -19.78
CA VAL A 89 -4.01 -3.42 -19.77
C VAL A 89 -4.20 -4.09 -21.13
N ALA A 90 -5.37 -3.98 -21.75
CA ALA A 90 -5.62 -4.54 -23.08
C ALA A 90 -4.71 -3.91 -24.15
N ARG A 91 -4.45 -2.60 -24.08
CA ARG A 91 -3.47 -1.91 -24.96
C ARG A 91 -2.05 -2.43 -24.75
N LEU A 92 -1.65 -2.64 -23.49
CA LEU A 92 -0.32 -3.18 -23.18
C LEU A 92 -0.15 -4.61 -23.70
N LEU A 93 -1.15 -5.48 -23.49
CA LEU A 93 -1.13 -6.86 -23.97
C LEU A 93 -1.05 -6.93 -25.49
N ARG A 94 -1.87 -6.14 -26.21
CA ARG A 94 -1.79 -6.05 -27.68
C ARG A 94 -0.38 -5.66 -28.13
N ARG A 95 0.19 -4.61 -27.54
CA ARG A 95 1.56 -4.16 -27.89
C ARG A 95 2.64 -5.20 -27.60
N CYS A 96 2.48 -6.00 -26.56
CA CYS A 96 3.41 -7.10 -26.24
C CYS A 96 3.30 -8.26 -27.25
N LEU A 97 2.09 -8.56 -27.73
CA LEU A 97 1.84 -9.63 -28.70
C LEU A 97 2.17 -9.20 -30.14
N ASP A 98 2.04 -7.92 -30.46
CA ASP A 98 2.37 -7.35 -31.76
C ASP A 98 3.88 -7.08 -31.93
N SER A 99 4.69 -7.29 -30.90
CA SER A 99 6.15 -7.17 -30.99
C SER A 99 6.74 -8.43 -31.66
N PRO A 100 7.43 -8.33 -32.81
CA PRO A 100 8.07 -9.49 -33.42
C PRO A 100 9.15 -10.06 -32.48
N PRO A 101 9.33 -11.39 -32.42
CA PRO A 101 10.36 -11.99 -31.58
C PRO A 101 11.74 -11.42 -31.97
N ALA A 102 12.48 -10.93 -30.98
CA ALA A 102 13.89 -10.61 -31.18
C ALA A 102 14.62 -11.90 -31.60
N SER A 103 15.12 -11.92 -32.83
CA SER A 103 15.93 -12.99 -33.41
C SER A 103 17.11 -13.37 -32.50
N PRO A 104 17.59 -14.63 -32.48
CA PRO A 104 18.61 -15.06 -31.54
C PRO A 104 20.03 -14.62 -31.95
N ALA A 105 20.85 -14.41 -30.90
CA ALA A 105 22.31 -14.40 -30.84
C ALA A 105 23.09 -13.09 -31.15
N ALA A 106 23.52 -12.43 -30.07
CA ALA A 106 24.88 -11.91 -29.95
C ALA A 106 25.32 -11.97 -28.47
N PRO A 107 26.55 -12.42 -28.14
CA PRO A 107 27.03 -12.50 -26.76
C PRO A 107 27.32 -11.10 -26.19
N PRO A 108 27.19 -10.90 -24.86
CA PRO A 108 27.45 -9.61 -24.23
C PRO A 108 28.96 -9.26 -24.25
N PRO A 109 29.33 -7.98 -24.45
CA PRO A 109 30.72 -7.54 -24.31
C PRO A 109 31.18 -7.54 -22.83
N PRO A 110 32.51 -7.65 -22.57
CA PRO A 110 33.08 -7.82 -21.23
C PRO A 110 32.98 -6.54 -20.36
N PRO A 111 33.03 -6.70 -19.01
CA PRO A 111 32.80 -5.60 -18.08
C PRO A 111 34.01 -4.65 -18.00
N GLN A 112 33.79 -3.38 -18.32
CA GLN A 112 34.78 -2.32 -18.07
C GLN A 112 34.51 -1.69 -16.70
N GLY A 113 35.38 -1.99 -15.74
CA GLY A 113 35.42 -1.34 -14.43
C GLY A 113 35.97 0.09 -14.52
N ARG A 114 35.36 1.01 -13.78
CA ARG A 114 35.95 2.31 -13.45
C ARG A 114 35.91 2.54 -11.94
N LYS A 115 37.10 2.76 -11.39
CA LYS A 115 37.42 3.17 -10.01
C LYS A 115 37.29 4.68 -9.86
N GLY A 116 36.96 5.11 -8.63
CA GLY A 116 37.21 6.45 -8.07
C GLY A 116 36.06 7.44 -8.28
N ALA A 117 35.75 8.37 -7.38
CA ALA A 117 36.35 8.75 -6.10
C ALA A 117 35.31 9.54 -5.28
N ALA A 118 35.65 9.81 -4.02
CA ALA A 118 34.79 10.35 -2.98
C ALA A 118 34.61 11.88 -3.01
N GLY A 119 33.44 12.32 -2.50
CA GLY A 119 33.25 13.55 -1.72
C GLY A 119 32.63 14.74 -2.48
N ALA A 120 31.84 15.63 -1.87
CA ALA A 120 31.13 15.65 -0.59
C ALA A 120 30.09 16.79 -0.68
N GLY A 121 28.86 16.56 -0.21
CA GLY A 121 27.82 17.60 -0.21
C GLY A 121 26.42 17.05 0.09
N GLY A 122 26.31 16.12 1.03
CA GLY A 122 25.02 15.52 1.39
C GLY A 122 24.94 15.35 2.89
N VAL A 123 24.05 16.09 3.52
CA VAL A 123 23.72 15.96 4.94
C VAL A 123 23.44 14.48 5.23
N ARG A 124 24.30 13.85 6.02
CA ARG A 124 24.17 12.43 6.38
C ARG A 124 22.94 12.27 7.28
N MET A 125 21.83 11.88 6.69
CA MET A 125 20.68 11.38 7.45
C MET A 125 21.04 10.05 8.13
N PRO A 126 20.68 9.86 9.41
CA PRO A 126 20.99 8.65 10.15
C PRO A 126 20.36 7.43 9.47
N ARG A 127 21.09 6.31 9.42
CA ARG A 127 20.69 5.06 8.73
C ARG A 127 19.31 4.54 9.15
N ARG A 128 18.84 4.88 10.37
CA ARG A 128 17.49 4.57 10.88
C ARG A 128 16.36 5.33 10.18
N ARG A 129 16.60 6.57 9.73
CA ARG A 129 15.63 7.38 8.97
C ARG A 129 15.49 6.93 7.51
N ARG A 130 16.59 6.48 6.86
CA ARG A 130 16.52 5.90 5.50
C ARG A 130 15.73 4.59 5.46
N ARG A 131 15.92 3.68 6.42
CA ARG A 131 15.12 2.43 6.51
C ARG A 131 13.62 2.69 6.73
N ARG A 132 13.25 3.72 7.51
CA ARG A 132 11.84 4.06 7.80
C ARG A 132 11.15 4.84 6.67
N LEU A 133 11.86 5.71 5.94
CA LEU A 133 11.32 6.32 4.71
C LEU A 133 11.08 5.29 3.62
N ILE A 134 12.01 4.33 3.45
CA ILE A 134 11.86 3.21 2.52
C ILE A 134 10.69 2.32 2.93
N HIS A 135 10.49 2.05 4.23
CA HIS A 135 9.31 1.32 4.72
C HIS A 135 8.01 2.09 4.44
N CYS A 136 7.96 3.40 4.68
CA CYS A 136 6.78 4.22 4.41
C CYS A 136 6.48 4.37 2.90
N LEU A 137 7.51 4.39 2.03
CA LEU A 137 7.37 4.40 0.57
C LEU A 137 7.04 3.02 -0.02
N LEU A 138 7.49 1.93 0.58
CA LEU A 138 7.13 0.55 0.21
C LEU A 138 5.76 0.13 0.77
N SER A 139 5.29 0.79 1.82
CA SER A 139 3.92 0.64 2.36
C SER A 139 2.89 1.56 1.68
N ARG A 140 3.29 2.41 0.73
CA ARG A 140 2.38 2.96 -0.29
C ARG A 140 1.93 1.82 -1.22
N PRO A 141 0.73 1.87 -1.84
CA PRO A 141 0.05 0.71 -2.45
C PRO A 141 0.66 0.23 -3.79
N ALA A 142 1.98 0.30 -3.97
CA ALA A 142 2.67 -0.40 -5.05
C ALA A 142 3.04 -1.86 -4.66
N ALA A 143 3.27 -2.13 -3.37
CA ALA A 143 3.62 -3.48 -2.90
C ALA A 143 2.39 -4.42 -2.78
N LYS A 144 1.18 -3.87 -2.56
CA LYS A 144 -0.06 -4.68 -2.53
C LYS A 144 -0.42 -5.26 -3.91
N LEU A 145 -0.03 -4.60 -5.00
CA LEU A 145 -0.26 -5.10 -6.35
C LEU A 145 0.64 -6.31 -6.68
N ALA A 146 1.89 -6.31 -6.21
CA ALA A 146 2.81 -7.44 -6.42
C ALA A 146 2.40 -8.70 -5.64
N THR A 147 1.86 -8.55 -4.43
CA THR A 147 1.34 -9.69 -3.65
C THR A 147 0.03 -10.23 -4.21
N MET A 148 -0.87 -9.36 -4.71
CA MET A 148 -2.09 -9.82 -5.38
C MET A 148 -1.79 -10.53 -6.72
N ILE A 149 -0.84 -10.04 -7.52
CA ILE A 149 -0.40 -10.72 -8.75
C ILE A 149 0.23 -12.09 -8.42
N GLY A 150 1.03 -12.20 -7.35
CA GLY A 150 1.64 -13.46 -6.93
C GLY A 150 0.65 -14.50 -6.39
N MET A 151 -0.41 -14.07 -5.69
CA MET A 151 -1.47 -14.97 -5.21
C MET A 151 -2.35 -15.48 -6.35
N LEU A 152 -2.61 -14.66 -7.37
CA LEU A 152 -3.34 -15.06 -8.58
C LEU A 152 -2.53 -16.06 -9.43
N SER A 153 -1.21 -15.90 -9.55
CA SER A 153 -0.36 -16.85 -10.28
C SER A 153 -0.28 -18.23 -9.60
N SER A 154 -0.24 -18.28 -8.26
CA SER A 154 -0.19 -19.56 -7.53
C SER A 154 -1.51 -20.31 -7.60
N SER A 155 -2.64 -19.60 -7.53
CA SER A 155 -3.97 -20.23 -7.61
C SER A 155 -4.26 -20.77 -9.02
N MET A 156 -3.89 -20.03 -10.07
CA MET A 156 -3.98 -20.50 -11.46
C MET A 156 -3.03 -21.67 -11.75
N ALA A 157 -1.81 -21.66 -11.19
CA ALA A 157 -0.87 -22.77 -11.31
C ALA A 157 -1.38 -24.05 -10.62
N SER A 158 -1.99 -23.93 -9.44
CA SER A 158 -2.61 -25.07 -8.75
C SER A 158 -3.83 -25.63 -9.50
N LEU A 159 -4.64 -24.78 -10.14
CA LEU A 159 -5.78 -25.22 -10.96
C LEU A 159 -5.31 -25.93 -12.24
N LEU A 160 -4.24 -25.44 -12.88
CA LEU A 160 -3.64 -26.10 -14.05
C LEU A 160 -2.96 -27.44 -13.68
N LEU A 161 -2.29 -27.52 -12.53
CA LEU A 161 -1.74 -28.79 -12.03
C LEU A 161 -2.85 -29.80 -11.72
N ASN A 162 -3.94 -29.37 -11.08
CA ASN A 162 -5.07 -30.27 -10.81
C ASN A 162 -5.76 -30.75 -12.10
N GLN A 163 -5.87 -29.90 -13.12
CA GLN A 163 -6.50 -30.28 -14.39
C GLN A 163 -5.65 -31.28 -15.21
N LEU A 164 -4.31 -31.23 -15.08
CA LEU A 164 -3.36 -32.17 -15.69
C LEU A 164 -3.21 -33.50 -14.91
N ILE A 165 -3.64 -33.55 -13.66
CA ILE A 165 -3.64 -34.79 -12.85
C ILE A 165 -4.96 -35.57 -13.04
N ILE A 166 -6.05 -34.87 -13.41
CA ILE A 166 -7.39 -35.45 -13.59
C ILE A 166 -7.64 -35.92 -15.04
N ASN A 167 -6.76 -35.60 -16.00
CA ASN A 167 -6.83 -36.04 -17.41
C ASN A 167 -5.63 -36.93 -17.73
#